data_AF-A0AAU4YFA2-F1
#
_entry.id   AF-A0AAU4YFA2-F1
#
_cell.length_a   1.000
_cell.length_b   1.000
_cell.length_c   1.000
_cell.angle_alpha   90.00
_cell.angle_beta   90.00
_cell.angle_gamma   90.00
#
_symmetry.space_group_name_H-M   'P 1'
#
loop_
_entity.id
_entity.type
_entity.pdbx_description
1 polymer ?
#
loop_
_entity_poly.entity_id
_entity_poly.type
_entity_poly.pdbx_seq_one_letter_code
_entity_poly.pdbx_strand_id
1 'polypeptide(L)'
;MTVAVAAMSLAGASGAHAEAPTLGCPYPWVCFYVDNDALLAGTPMSKYQDVTSGFQAVTPRPHYGVMNTRNDDVVYLRLQGGGSICLPPNHSTVFASSAVVNGIKISSSSTC
;
A
#
# COMPACT_ATOMS: atom_id res chain seq x y z
N MET A 1 -56.44 -32.49 -8.40
CA MET A 1 -56.02 -31.08 -8.53
C MET A 1 -54.65 -30.96 -7.88
N THR A 2 -53.62 -30.69 -8.67
CA THR A 2 -52.21 -30.74 -8.26
C THR A 2 -51.75 -29.30 -7.96
N VAL A 3 -51.21 -29.06 -6.76
CA VAL A 3 -50.70 -27.75 -6.35
C VAL A 3 -49.20 -27.71 -6.64
N ALA A 4 -48.75 -26.76 -7.46
CA ALA A 4 -47.34 -26.50 -7.74
C ALA A 4 -46.82 -25.40 -6.79
N VAL A 5 -45.74 -25.68 -6.07
CA VAL A 5 -45.05 -24.73 -5.18
C VAL A 5 -43.89 -24.10 -5.95
N ALA A 6 -43.90 -22.78 -6.10
CA ALA A 6 -42.80 -22.02 -6.70
C ALA A 6 -41.69 -21.80 -5.64
N ALA A 7 -40.52 -22.39 -5.86
CA ALA A 7 -39.33 -22.14 -5.04
C ALA A 7 -38.72 -20.78 -5.43
N MET A 8 -38.69 -19.83 -4.48
CA MET A 8 -38.00 -18.56 -4.65
C MET A 8 -36.53 -18.74 -4.25
N SER A 9 -35.63 -18.66 -5.24
CA SER A 9 -34.18 -18.68 -5.02
C SER A 9 -33.75 -17.39 -4.33
N LEU A 10 -33.33 -17.48 -3.07
CA LEU A 10 -32.66 -16.39 -2.36
C LEU A 10 -31.26 -16.20 -2.98
N ALA A 11 -31.11 -15.17 -3.82
CA ALA A 11 -29.80 -14.71 -4.25
C ALA A 11 -29.09 -14.11 -3.03
N GLY A 12 -28.10 -14.84 -2.49
CA GLY A 12 -27.23 -14.33 -1.44
C GLY A 12 -26.43 -13.14 -1.98
N ALA A 13 -26.61 -11.96 -1.40
CA ALA A 13 -25.72 -10.85 -1.62
C ALA A 13 -24.36 -11.20 -1.01
N SER A 14 -23.31 -11.29 -1.84
CA SER A 14 -21.94 -11.44 -1.38
C SER A 14 -21.62 -10.30 -0.41
N GLY A 15 -21.08 -10.62 0.77
CA GLY A 15 -20.63 -9.62 1.72
C GLY A 15 -19.63 -8.68 1.04
N ALA A 16 -19.92 -7.38 1.05
CA ALA A 16 -18.95 -6.38 0.62
C ALA A 16 -17.76 -6.46 1.58
N HIS A 17 -16.61 -6.93 1.08
CA HIS A 17 -15.35 -6.78 1.80
C HIS A 17 -15.08 -5.27 1.89
N ALA A 18 -15.07 -4.72 3.10
CA ALA A 18 -14.61 -3.36 3.31
C ALA A 18 -13.12 -3.33 2.92
N GLU A 19 -12.80 -2.65 1.81
CA GLU A 19 -11.42 -2.41 1.42
C GLU A 19 -10.74 -1.66 2.57
N ALA A 20 -9.55 -2.11 2.97
CA ALA A 20 -8.81 -1.45 4.03
C ALA A 20 -8.66 0.04 3.67
N PRO A 21 -8.79 0.96 4.65
CA PRO A 21 -8.64 2.39 4.36
C PRO A 21 -7.31 2.59 3.64
N THR A 22 -7.36 3.12 2.43
CA THR A 22 -6.17 3.27 1.59
C THR A 22 -5.24 4.38 2.09
N LEU A 23 -5.58 5.00 3.24
CA LEU A 23 -4.85 6.09 3.86
C LEU A 23 -4.69 7.28 2.90
N GLY A 24 -5.70 7.54 2.08
CA GLY A 24 -5.63 8.60 1.06
C GLY A 24 -4.69 8.30 -0.11
N CYS A 25 -4.12 7.09 -0.18
CA CYS A 25 -3.33 6.63 -1.31
C CYS A 25 -4.22 5.85 -2.29
N PRO A 26 -4.49 6.34 -3.51
CA PRO A 26 -5.26 5.56 -4.47
C PRO A 26 -4.41 4.41 -5.06
N TYR A 27 -5.05 3.30 -5.42
CA TYR A 27 -4.41 2.28 -6.27
C TYR A 27 -4.05 2.89 -7.65
N PRO A 28 -2.91 2.52 -8.29
CA PRO A 28 -1.84 1.61 -7.84
C PRO A 28 -0.61 2.35 -7.31
N TRP A 29 -0.80 3.36 -6.45
CA TRP A 29 0.28 4.23 -5.99
C TRP A 29 0.97 3.70 -4.72
N VAL A 30 2.24 4.03 -4.59
CA VAL A 30 3.00 3.94 -3.35
C VAL A 30 3.12 5.35 -2.81
N CYS A 31 2.52 5.62 -1.67
CA CYS A 31 2.46 6.96 -1.10
C CYS A 31 3.37 7.10 0.11
N PHE A 32 4.04 8.25 0.20
CA PHE A 32 4.87 8.65 1.32
C PHE A 32 4.16 9.72 2.13
N TYR A 33 4.34 9.68 3.44
CA TYR A 33 3.74 10.60 4.41
C TYR A 33 4.84 11.18 5.29
N VAL A 34 4.72 12.46 5.65
CA VAL A 34 5.73 13.14 6.47
C VAL A 34 5.94 12.49 7.83
N ASP A 35 4.89 11.85 8.37
CA ASP A 35 4.87 11.13 9.66
C ASP A 35 3.65 10.19 9.74
N ASN A 36 3.49 9.56 10.90
CA ASN A 36 2.34 8.69 11.19
C ASN A 36 1.02 9.45 11.24
N ASP A 37 1.01 10.70 11.70
CA ASP A 37 -0.22 11.48 11.82
C ASP A 37 -0.77 11.83 10.43
N ALA A 38 0.11 12.22 9.50
CA ALA A 38 -0.22 12.42 8.09
C ALA A 38 -0.67 11.13 7.40
N LEU A 39 -0.10 9.98 7.78
CA LEU A 39 -0.53 8.67 7.29
C LEU A 39 -1.96 8.36 7.74
N LEU A 40 -2.28 8.54 9.02
CA LEU A 40 -3.62 8.33 9.57
C LEU A 40 -4.65 9.35 9.05
N ALA A 41 -4.22 10.59 8.81
CA ALA A 41 -5.03 11.64 8.19
C ALA A 41 -5.25 11.44 6.68
N GLY A 42 -4.49 10.53 6.06
CA GLY A 42 -4.56 10.25 4.63
C GLY A 42 -4.08 11.39 3.74
N THR A 43 -3.03 12.09 4.17
CA THR A 43 -2.46 13.24 3.45
C THR A 43 -1.05 12.92 2.95
N PRO A 44 -0.92 12.20 1.82
CA PRO A 44 0.38 11.84 1.28
C PRO A 44 1.13 13.06 0.74
N MET A 45 2.44 13.09 0.95
CA MET A 45 3.31 14.16 0.46
C MET A 45 3.89 13.88 -0.93
N SER A 46 4.07 12.61 -1.27
CA SER A 46 4.54 12.18 -2.59
C SER A 46 4.03 10.79 -2.91
N LYS A 47 4.01 10.46 -4.20
CA LYS A 47 3.49 9.20 -4.72
C LYS A 47 4.35 8.70 -5.88
N TYR A 48 4.49 7.38 -5.97
CA TYR A 48 5.26 6.68 -6.99
C TYR A 48 4.42 5.54 -7.57
N GLN A 49 4.49 5.33 -8.89
CA GLN A 49 3.68 4.31 -9.58
C GLN A 49 4.53 3.36 -10.43
N ASP A 50 5.65 3.83 -10.95
CA ASP A 50 6.40 3.10 -11.97
C ASP A 50 7.29 2.01 -11.38
N VAL A 51 7.18 0.82 -11.96
CA VAL A 51 8.11 -0.29 -11.72
C VAL A 51 9.48 0.07 -12.27
N THR A 52 10.53 -0.10 -11.47
CA THR A 52 11.89 0.26 -11.88
C THR A 52 12.90 -0.85 -11.65
N SER A 53 13.91 -0.92 -12.52
CA SER A 53 15.03 -1.85 -12.40
C SER A 53 15.96 -1.52 -11.22
N GLY A 54 15.96 -0.28 -10.76
CA GLY A 54 16.79 0.21 -9.66
C GLY A 54 16.06 1.18 -8.73
N PHE A 55 16.79 1.62 -7.70
CA PHE A 55 16.28 2.63 -6.75
C PHE A 55 16.26 4.01 -7.39
N GLN A 56 15.08 4.62 -7.39
CA GLN A 56 14.89 6.03 -7.65
C GLN A 56 15.14 6.81 -6.36
N ALA A 57 15.75 8.00 -6.46
CA ALA A 57 15.95 8.86 -5.30
C ALA A 57 14.60 9.42 -4.82
N VAL A 58 14.42 9.46 -3.50
CA VAL A 58 13.34 10.21 -2.85
C VAL A 58 13.95 11.27 -1.96
N THR A 59 13.20 12.32 -1.66
CA THR A 59 13.66 13.36 -0.71
C THR A 59 13.90 12.71 0.66
N PRO A 60 15.13 12.73 1.20
CA PRO A 60 15.41 12.10 2.49
C PRO A 60 14.73 12.85 3.63
N ARG A 61 14.08 12.12 4.55
CA ARG A 61 13.55 12.65 5.82
C ARG A 61 13.58 11.60 6.92
N PRO A 62 13.66 12.03 8.18
CA PRO A 62 13.34 11.18 9.32
C PRO A 62 11.81 10.95 9.40
N HIS A 63 11.39 9.91 10.13
CA HIS A 63 9.98 9.66 10.49
C HIS A 63 8.98 9.34 9.38
N TYR A 64 9.43 8.82 8.23
CA TYR A 64 8.52 8.56 7.11
C TYR A 64 7.42 7.54 7.41
N GLY A 65 6.20 7.79 6.91
CA GLY A 65 5.19 6.76 6.66
C GLY A 65 5.20 6.35 5.19
N VAL A 66 4.96 5.09 4.88
CA VAL A 66 4.82 4.59 3.50
C VAL A 66 3.64 3.63 3.41
N MET A 67 2.80 3.78 2.37
CA MET A 67 1.71 2.86 2.04
C MET A 67 1.92 2.30 0.64
N ASN A 68 1.99 0.98 0.51
CA ASN A 68 1.95 0.28 -0.76
C ASN A 68 0.54 -0.20 -1.03
N THR A 69 -0.17 0.43 -1.96
CA THR A 69 -1.54 0.00 -2.34
C THR A 69 -1.55 -1.04 -3.45
N ARG A 70 -0.39 -1.41 -3.99
CA ARG A 70 -0.31 -2.37 -5.10
C ARG A 70 -0.67 -3.76 -4.59
N ASN A 71 -1.23 -4.58 -5.47
CA ASN A 71 -1.77 -5.91 -5.15
C ASN A 71 -0.76 -7.04 -5.37
N ASP A 72 0.19 -6.83 -6.26
CA ASP A 72 1.09 -7.84 -6.83
C ASP A 72 2.56 -7.38 -6.88
N ASP A 73 2.83 -6.15 -6.43
CA ASP A 73 4.15 -5.54 -6.51
C ASP A 73 4.66 -5.15 -5.12
N VAL A 74 5.88 -5.57 -4.82
CA VAL A 74 6.60 -5.19 -3.60
C VAL A 74 7.33 -3.86 -3.79
N VAL A 75 7.52 -3.16 -2.67
CA VAL A 75 8.27 -1.91 -2.62
C VAL A 75 9.51 -2.09 -1.78
N TYR A 76 10.67 -1.81 -2.36
CA TYR A 76 11.91 -1.70 -1.60
C TYR A 76 12.18 -0.25 -1.24
N LEU A 77 12.42 0.00 0.04
CA LEU A 77 12.74 1.30 0.62
C LEU A 77 14.21 1.28 1.04
N ARG A 78 15.05 2.08 0.39
CA ARG A 78 16.49 2.17 0.70
C ARG A 78 16.69 3.10 1.88
N LEU A 79 17.44 2.65 2.88
CA LEU A 79 17.81 3.46 4.03
C LEU A 79 19.16 4.13 3.81
N GLN A 80 19.28 5.39 4.25
CA GLN A 80 20.53 6.15 4.16
C GLN A 80 21.66 5.52 4.98
N GLY A 81 21.32 4.91 6.14
CA GLY A 81 22.27 4.16 6.98
C GLY A 81 22.71 2.80 6.40
N GLY A 82 22.19 2.42 5.23
CA GLY A 82 22.48 1.15 4.58
C GLY A 82 21.31 0.16 4.65
N GLY A 83 21.29 -0.77 3.69
CA GLY A 83 20.24 -1.78 3.57
C GLY A 83 18.94 -1.25 2.93
N SER A 84 17.96 -2.15 2.86
CA SER A 84 16.63 -1.84 2.36
C SER A 84 15.57 -2.63 3.11
N ILE A 85 14.38 -2.06 3.23
CA ILE A 85 13.20 -2.75 3.73
C ILE A 85 12.29 -3.10 2.57
N CYS A 86 11.80 -4.33 2.57
CA CYS A 86 10.78 -4.77 1.64
C CYS A 86 9.41 -4.58 2.28
N LEU A 87 8.53 -3.84 1.60
CA LEU A 87 7.16 -3.59 1.98
C LEU A 87 6.25 -4.40 1.04
N PRO A 88 5.54 -5.42 1.56
CA PRO A 88 4.69 -6.28 0.73
C PRO A 88 3.50 -5.52 0.10
N PRO A 89 2.79 -6.15 -0.85
CA PRO A 89 1.56 -5.61 -1.43
C PRO A 89 0.49 -5.31 -0.37
N ASN A 90 -0.24 -4.20 -0.49
CA ASN A 90 -1.30 -3.79 0.45
C ASN A 90 -0.85 -3.58 1.92
N HIS A 91 0.44 -3.29 2.14
CA HIS A 91 0.97 -3.01 3.47
C HIS A 91 1.45 -1.57 3.62
N SER A 92 1.37 -1.06 4.85
CA SER A 92 1.99 0.19 5.28
C SER A 92 3.11 -0.06 6.28
N THR A 93 4.06 0.87 6.36
CA THR A 93 5.09 0.91 7.41
C THR A 93 5.34 2.34 7.85
N VAL A 94 5.82 2.50 9.09
CA VAL A 94 6.22 3.77 9.68
C VAL A 94 7.62 3.62 10.26
N PHE A 95 8.47 4.60 9.97
CA PHE A 95 9.86 4.62 10.38
C PHE A 95 10.07 5.42 11.65
N ALA A 96 10.96 4.94 12.52
CA ALA A 96 11.49 5.74 13.63
C ALA A 96 12.35 6.90 13.11
N SER A 97 12.61 7.91 13.96
CA SER A 97 13.42 9.10 13.63
C SER A 97 14.78 8.78 13.02
N SER A 98 15.38 7.69 13.47
CA SER A 98 16.73 7.25 13.09
C SER A 98 16.79 6.60 11.70
N ALA A 99 15.64 6.19 11.15
CA ALA A 99 15.57 5.54 9.84
C ALA A 99 15.20 6.56 8.76
N VAL A 100 16.21 6.98 8.00
CA VAL A 100 16.04 7.93 6.88
C VAL A 100 15.92 7.15 5.58
N VAL A 101 14.76 7.22 4.93
CA VAL A 101 14.54 6.63 3.60
C VAL A 101 15.08 7.59 2.53
N ASN A 102 15.90 7.10 1.60
CA ASN A 102 16.51 7.89 0.53
C ASN A 102 16.35 7.28 -0.87
N GLY A 103 15.56 6.21 -1.00
CA GLY A 103 15.21 5.68 -2.30
C GLY A 103 14.05 4.71 -2.26
N ILE A 104 13.39 4.57 -3.40
CA ILE A 104 12.30 3.63 -3.66
C ILE A 104 12.60 2.80 -4.90
N LYS A 105 12.29 1.50 -4.86
CA LYS A 105 12.20 0.64 -6.03
C LYS A 105 10.91 -0.16 -5.96
N ILE A 106 10.03 0.01 -6.95
CA ILE A 106 8.85 -0.83 -7.10
C ILE A 106 9.25 -2.00 -8.00
N SER A 107 8.98 -3.23 -7.56
CA SER A 107 9.34 -4.46 -8.27
C SER A 107 8.09 -5.28 -8.53
N SER A 108 8.03 -5.93 -9.70
CA SER A 108 6.90 -6.78 -10.10
C SER A 108 6.82 -8.14 -9.39
N SER A 109 7.43 -8.25 -8.21
CA SER A 109 7.39 -9.45 -7.38
C SER A 109 6.26 -9.31 -6.38
N SER A 110 5.48 -10.37 -6.19
CA SER A 110 4.39 -10.39 -5.21
C SER A 110 4.86 -10.69 -3.79
N THR A 111 6.12 -11.05 -3.61
CA THR A 111 6.69 -11.42 -2.31
C THR A 111 8.01 -10.72 -2.04
N CYS A 112 8.13 -10.28 -0.78
CA CYS A 112 9.40 -10.10 -0.09
C CYS A 112 9.95 -11.50 0.28
#